data_AF-A0A957K8F5-F1
#
_entry.id   AF-A0A957K8F5-F1
#
_cell.length_a   1.000
_cell.length_b   1.000
_cell.length_c   1.000
_cell.angle_alpha   90.00
_cell.angle_beta   90.00
_cell.angle_gamma   90.00
#
_symmetry.space_group_name_H-M   'P 1'
#
loop_
_entity.id
_entity.type
_entity.pdbx_description
1 polymer ?
#
loop_
_entity_poly.entity_id
_entity_poly.type
_entity_poly.pdbx_seq_one_letter_code
_entity_poly.pdbx_strand_id
1 'polypeptide(L)' 'MFDELEEALRQLLIQEIPITDGEIEIAFDQPKREWSARLSRPTINLFLYDVRENVMLRNYGFPVSDNEG' A
#
# COMPACT_ATOMS: atom_id res chain seq x y z
N MET A 1 0.13 7.09 -6.17
CA MET A 1 0.62 7.76 -4.92
C MET A 1 0.97 6.76 -3.83
N PHE A 2 0.34 5.58 -3.76
CA PHE A 2 0.81 4.49 -2.89
C PHE A 2 1.47 3.35 -3.66
N ASP A 3 1.73 3.52 -4.96
CA ASP A 3 2.23 2.46 -5.84
C ASP A 3 3.60 1.92 -5.38
N GLU A 4 4.49 2.80 -4.87
CA GLU A 4 5.77 2.38 -4.30
C GLU A 4 5.60 1.57 -3.00
N LEU A 5 4.63 1.95 -2.17
CA LEU A 5 4.28 1.21 -0.95
C LEU A 5 3.70 -0.16 -1.30
N GLU A 6 2.77 -0.21 -2.26
CA GLU A 6 2.16 -1.44 -2.75
C GLU A 6 3.22 -2.38 -3.33
N GLU A 7 4.16 -1.86 -4.12
CA GLU A 7 5.25 -2.66 -4.67
C GLU A 7 6.20 -3.16 -3.58
N ALA A 8 6.57 -2.32 -2.61
CA ALA A 8 7.38 -2.75 -1.47
C ALA A 8 6.70 -3.87 -0.66
N LEU A 9 5.38 -3.75 -0.42
CA LEU A 9 4.60 -4.78 0.25
C LEU A 9 4.50 -6.06 -0.59
N ARG A 10 4.32 -5.94 -1.91
CA ARG A 10 4.29 -7.07 -2.84
C ARG A 10 5.59 -7.86 -2.77
N GLN A 11 6.74 -7.18 -2.89
CA GLN A 11 8.06 -7.80 -2.82
C GLN A 11 8.30 -8.46 -1.46
N LEU A 12 7.91 -7.80 -0.37
CA LEU A 12 7.99 -8.37 0.97
C LEU A 12 7.20 -9.68 1.07
N LEU A 13 5.95 -9.71 0.60
CA LEU A 13 5.13 -10.92 0.64
C LEU A 13 5.69 -12.04 -0.23
N ILE A 14 6.18 -11.73 -1.44
CA ILE A 14 6.80 -12.72 -2.33
C ILE A 14 8.03 -13.35 -1.66
N GLN A 15 8.82 -12.55 -0.93
CA GLN A 15 10.02 -13.04 -0.23
C GLN A 15 9.68 -13.93 0.98
N GLU A 16 8.67 -13.56 1.76
CA GLU A 16 8.42 -14.17 3.07
C GLU A 16 7.43 -15.35 3.03
N ILE A 17 6.54 -15.42 2.03
CA ILE A 17 5.58 -16.52 1.95
C ILE A 17 6.19 -17.69 1.17
N PRO A 18 6.24 -18.92 1.74
CA PRO A 18 6.78 -20.09 1.07
C PRO A 18 5.77 -20.66 0.06
N ILE A 19 5.54 -19.94 -1.04
CA ILE A 19 4.65 -20.34 -2.13
C ILE A 19 5.43 -20.39 -3.43
N THR A 20 5.04 -21.28 -4.34
CA THR A 20 5.64 -21.31 -5.68
C THR A 20 5.25 -20.05 -6.43
N ASP A 21 6.22 -19.47 -7.13
CA ASP A 21 5.97 -18.29 -7.96
C ASP A 21 4.80 -18.55 -8.93
N GLY A 22 3.85 -17.62 -8.96
CA GLY A 22 2.65 -17.70 -9.79
C GLY A 22 1.44 -18.48 -9.23
N GLU A 23 1.53 -19.13 -8.06
CA GLU A 23 0.38 -19.84 -7.45
C GLU A 23 -0.67 -18.91 -6.81
N ILE A 24 -0.25 -17.71 -6.40
CA ILE A 24 -1.13 -16.75 -5.71
C ILE A 24 -0.98 -15.37 -6.35
N GLU A 25 -2.10 -14.69 -6.54
CA GLU A 25 -2.12 -13.26 -6.92
C GLU A 25 -2.10 -12.36 -5.68
N ILE A 26 -1.33 -11.27 -5.74
CA ILE A 26 -1.35 -10.21 -4.73
C ILE A 26 -2.04 -8.98 -5.32
N ALA A 27 -3.11 -8.53 -4.66
CA ALA A 27 -3.93 -7.39 -5.04
C ALA A 27 -3.97 -6.32 -3.93
N PHE A 28 -4.32 -5.10 -4.31
CA PHE A 28 -4.41 -3.94 -3.40
C PHE A 28 -5.75 -3.19 -3.54
N ASP A 29 -6.76 -3.89 -4.04
CA ASP A 29 -8.05 -3.32 -4.37
C ASP A 29 -8.97 -3.19 -3.15
N GLN A 30 -9.95 -2.29 -3.22
CA GLN A 30 -11.06 -2.30 -2.28
C GLN A 30 -11.90 -3.59 -2.44
N PRO A 31 -12.16 -4.35 -1.36
CA PRO A 31 -12.89 -5.62 -1.44
C PRO A 31 -14.39 -5.36 -1.63
N LYS A 32 -14.80 -5.12 -2.89
CA LYS A 32 -16.20 -4.98 -3.30
C LYS A 32 -16.73 -6.29 -3.89
N ARG A 33 -18.06 -6.47 -3.85
CA ARG A 33 -18.73 -7.66 -4.42
C ARG A 33 -18.32 -7.94 -5.87
N GLU A 34 -18.25 -6.90 -6.70
CA GLU A 34 -17.84 -7.02 -8.11
C GLU A 34 -16.38 -7.44 -8.27
N TRP A 35 -15.50 -6.97 -7.38
CA TRP A 35 -14.10 -7.39 -7.37
C TRP A 35 -13.96 -8.86 -6.96
N SER A 36 -14.63 -9.26 -5.87
CA SER A 36 -14.60 -10.66 -5.41
C SER A 36 -15.14 -11.63 -6.45
N ALA A 37 -16.13 -11.22 -7.24
CA ALA A 37 -16.69 -12.03 -8.32
C ALA A 37 -15.74 -12.25 -9.51
N ARG A 38 -14.65 -11.46 -9.63
CA ARG A 38 -13.65 -11.57 -10.70
C ARG A 38 -12.47 -12.48 -10.35
N LEU A 39 -12.36 -12.94 -9.11
CA LEU A 39 -11.24 -13.77 -8.66
C LEU A 39 -11.34 -15.18 -9.27
N SER A 40 -10.29 -15.59 -9.98
CA SER A 40 -10.21 -16.88 -10.67
C SER A 40 -9.14 -17.81 -10.13
N ARG A 41 -8.29 -17.31 -9.23
CA ARG A 41 -7.23 -18.06 -8.54
C ARG A 41 -7.10 -17.59 -7.10
N PRO A 42 -6.37 -18.30 -6.22
CA PRO A 42 -6.10 -17.82 -4.87
C PRO A 42 -5.48 -16.42 -4.90
N THR A 43 -6.06 -15.49 -4.14
CA THR A 43 -5.62 -14.09 -4.12
C THR A 43 -5.50 -13.60 -2.68
N ILE A 44 -4.36 -13.00 -2.35
CA ILE A 44 -4.17 -12.22 -1.13
C ILE A 44 -4.41 -10.75 -1.49
N ASN A 45 -5.44 -10.15 -0.89
CA ASN A 45 -5.76 -8.74 -1.12
C ASN A 45 -5.44 -7.89 0.11
N LEU A 46 -4.52 -6.94 -0.06
CA LEU A 46 -4.11 -5.97 0.94
C LEU A 46 -4.79 -4.63 0.69
N PHE A 47 -5.94 -4.40 1.33
CA PHE A 47 -6.66 -3.14 1.18
C PHE A 47 -6.23 -2.10 2.21
N LEU A 48 -5.75 -0.95 1.73
CA LEU A 48 -5.49 0.22 2.58
C LEU A 48 -6.83 0.86 2.99
N TYR A 49 -7.36 0.44 4.13
CA TYR A 49 -8.63 0.93 4.66
C TYR A 49 -8.58 2.39 5.13
N ASP A 50 -7.49 2.77 5.80
CA ASP A 50 -7.33 4.09 6.41
C ASP A 50 -5.85 4.47 6.48
N VAL A 51 -5.56 5.76 6.29
CA VAL A 51 -4.22 6.33 6.43
C VAL A 51 -4.34 7.66 7.16
N ARG A 52 -3.58 7.80 8.24
CA ARG A 52 -3.59 9.00 9.09
C ARG A 52 -2.19 9.52 9.27
N GLU A 53 -2.08 10.84 9.35
CA GLU A 53 -0.83 11.50 9.71
C GLU A 53 -0.41 11.10 11.13
N ASN A 54 0.85 10.72 11.30
CA ASN A 54 1.43 10.55 12.62
C ASN A 54 1.90 11.90 13.18
N VAL A 55 1.07 12.50 14.04
CA VAL A 55 1.35 13.83 14.63
C VAL A 55 2.61 13.90 15.48
N MET A 56 3.13 12.77 15.98
CA MET A 56 4.38 12.74 16.76
C MET A 56 5.61 12.88 15.87
N LEU A 57 5.52 12.47 14.61
CA LEU A 57 6.57 12.63 13.61
C LEU A 57 6.42 13.91 12.79
N ARG A 58 5.41 14.73 13.10
CA ARG A 58 5.16 16.00 12.43
C ARG A 58 6.26 16.98 12.78
N ASN A 59 7.27 17.03 11.91
CA ASN A 59 8.29 18.05 11.98
C ASN A 59 7.69 19.36 11.46
N TYR A 60 7.60 20.38 12.30
CA TYR A 60 7.27 21.73 11.84
C TYR A 60 8.44 22.21 10.98
N GLY A 61 8.33 22.07 9.66
CA GLY A 61 9.28 22.68 8.74
C GLY A 61 9.43 24.15 9.13
N PHE A 62 10.68 24.61 9.25
CA PHE A 62 10.96 26.01 9.58
C PHE A 62 10.13 26.90 8.66
N PRO A 63 9.37 27.86 9.18
CA PRO A 63 8.65 28.80 8.33
C PRO A 63 9.70 29.48 7.46
N VAL A 64 9.62 29.25 6.14
CA VAL A 64 10.42 29.99 5.16
C VAL A 64 10.04 31.45 5.38
N SER A 65 10.96 32.19 6.00
CA SER A 65 10.80 33.62 6.13
C SER A 65 11.09 34.18 4.75
N ASP A 66 10.04 34.51 4.00
CA ASP A 66 10.18 35.35 2.81
C ASP A 66 10.73 36.68 3.29
N ASN A 67 12.05 36.82 3.14
CA ASN A 67 12.76 38.06 3.40
C ASN A 67 12.57 38.94 2.16
N GLU A 68 11.40 39.57 2.04
CA GLU A 68 11.22 40.69 1.13
C GLU A 68 11.85 41.94 1.78
N GLY A 69 13.03 42.29 1.28
CA GLY A 69 13.74 43.53 1.57
C GLY A 69 14.22 44.18 0.27
#